data_AF-A0A7Z9WUZ9-F1
#
_entry.id   AF-A0A7Z9WUZ9-F1
#
_cell.length_a   1.000
_cell.length_b   1.000
_cell.length_c   1.000
_cell.angle_alpha   90.00
_cell.angle_beta   90.00
_cell.angle_gamma   90.00
#
_symmetry.space_group_name_H-M   'P 1'
#
loop_
_entity.id
_entity.type
_entity.pdbx_description
1 polymer ?
#
loop_
_entity_poly.entity_id
_entity_poly.type
_entity_poly.pdbx_seq_one_letter_code
_entity_poly.pdbx_strand_id
1 'polypeptide(L)'
;MMKSVCNASTSHIKIRPLYRISNHFIMSKKPQTFEHESLQDATNLAAFLKAIAKGIKKGEITFTDDDETLVIHPAELARFRVKVEKRPGSQTLRLKITWKGDDERDLDESPLFIDS
;
A
#
# COMPACT_ATOMS: atom_id res chain seq x y z
N MET A 1 -15.51 42.08 -57.20
CA MET A 1 -14.28 42.48 -56.48
C MET A 1 -14.68 43.06 -55.14
N MET A 2 -14.42 42.34 -54.05
CA MET A 2 -14.22 42.86 -52.68
C MET A 2 -13.74 41.66 -51.84
N LYS A 3 -12.53 41.78 -51.30
CA LYS A 3 -11.90 40.80 -50.41
C LYS A 3 -12.46 41.00 -49.00
N SER A 4 -12.78 39.93 -48.27
CA SER A 4 -12.73 39.96 -46.81
C SER A 4 -12.69 38.53 -46.26
N VAL A 5 -11.49 38.05 -45.92
CA VAL A 5 -10.98 37.84 -44.56
C VAL A 5 -11.15 36.38 -44.14
N CYS A 6 -10.00 35.69 -44.18
CA CYS A 6 -9.76 34.44 -43.49
C CYS A 6 -9.97 34.65 -41.98
N ASN A 7 -10.59 33.69 -41.28
CA ASN A 7 -10.10 33.40 -39.95
C ASN A 7 -10.26 31.93 -39.60
N ALA A 8 -9.12 31.35 -39.22
CA ALA A 8 -9.01 29.99 -38.71
C ALA A 8 -9.75 29.90 -37.37
N SER A 9 -10.54 28.84 -37.17
CA SER A 9 -10.97 28.46 -35.83
C SER A 9 -10.56 27.02 -35.56
N THR A 10 -9.31 26.96 -35.11
CA THR A 10 -8.61 25.94 -34.35
C THR A 10 -9.47 24.83 -33.76
N SER A 11 -9.19 23.60 -34.19
CA SER A 11 -9.57 22.35 -33.51
C SER A 11 -9.08 22.38 -32.07
N HIS A 12 -10.01 22.45 -31.10
CA HIS A 12 -9.67 22.28 -29.69
C HIS A 12 -10.08 20.87 -29.24
N ILE A 13 -9.08 19.99 -29.17
CA ILE A 13 -9.14 18.76 -28.38
C ILE A 13 -9.11 19.18 -26.91
N LYS A 14 -10.20 18.94 -26.17
CA LYS A 14 -10.27 19.21 -24.73
C LYS A 14 -10.13 17.87 -23.97
N ILE A 15 -8.96 17.63 -23.39
CA ILE A 15 -8.72 16.50 -22.47
C ILE A 15 -8.34 17.06 -21.09
N ARG A 16 -8.87 16.39 -20.05
CA ARG A 16 -8.53 16.36 -18.60
C ARG A 16 -9.28 17.37 -17.70
N PRO A 17 -9.43 17.11 -16.38
CA PRO A 17 -9.09 15.91 -15.58
C PRO A 17 -10.28 15.29 -14.79
N LEU A 18 -9.97 14.13 -14.19
CA LEU A 18 -10.75 13.36 -13.23
C LEU A 18 -10.64 13.99 -11.83
N TYR A 19 -11.74 14.47 -11.22
CA TYR A 19 -12.13 14.15 -9.83
C TYR A 19 -13.47 14.79 -9.46
N ARG A 20 -14.37 14.00 -8.86
CA ARG A 20 -15.57 14.45 -8.15
C ARG A 20 -15.32 14.19 -6.67
N ILE A 21 -15.20 15.24 -5.86
CA ILE A 21 -15.09 15.11 -4.40
C ILE A 21 -16.50 15.07 -3.81
N SER A 22 -16.79 14.09 -2.94
CA SER A 22 -17.66 14.21 -1.74
C SER A 22 -17.74 12.84 -1.05
N ASN A 23 -17.01 12.63 0.04
CA ASN A 23 -17.53 12.87 1.38
C ASN A 23 -16.47 12.55 2.44
N HIS A 24 -16.39 13.45 3.41
CA HIS A 24 -15.63 13.36 4.64
C HIS A 24 -16.03 12.11 5.45
N PHE A 25 -15.08 11.24 5.77
CA PHE A 25 -15.26 10.13 6.70
C PHE A 25 -13.99 9.94 7.53
N ILE A 26 -13.95 10.56 8.71
CA ILE A 26 -12.95 10.24 9.72
C ILE A 26 -13.40 8.97 10.42
N MET A 27 -12.86 7.83 9.99
CA MET A 27 -12.92 6.60 10.77
C MET A 27 -11.70 6.58 11.68
N SER A 28 -11.91 6.51 12.99
CA SER A 28 -10.91 6.01 13.93
C SER A 28 -10.63 4.54 13.59
N LYS A 29 -9.86 4.27 12.51
CA LYS A 29 -9.51 2.92 12.06
C LYS A 29 -8.77 2.23 13.21
N LYS A 30 -9.42 1.29 13.89
CA LYS A 30 -8.72 0.31 14.71
C LYS A 30 -7.72 -0.42 13.80
N PRO A 31 -6.50 -0.73 14.27
CA PRO A 31 -5.55 -1.49 13.47
C PRO A 31 -6.15 -2.87 13.20
N GLN A 32 -6.21 -3.25 11.92
CA GLN A 32 -6.54 -4.63 11.56
C GLN A 32 -5.37 -5.53 11.99
N THR A 33 -5.66 -6.57 12.75
CA THR A 33 -4.65 -7.49 13.30
C THR A 33 -4.99 -8.90 12.88
N PHE A 34 -4.03 -9.59 12.25
CA PHE A 34 -4.10 -11.01 11.93
C PHE A 34 -3.08 -11.75 12.82
N GLU A 35 -3.51 -12.75 13.56
CA GLU A 35 -2.66 -13.54 14.46
C GLU A 35 -2.91 -15.03 14.24
N HIS A 36 -1.84 -15.79 13.98
CA HIS A 36 -1.88 -17.23 13.80
C HIS A 36 -0.71 -17.87 14.55
N GLU A 37 -1.00 -18.90 15.36
CA GLU A 37 0.00 -19.68 16.10
C GLU A 37 -0.13 -21.18 15.74
N SER A 38 0.99 -21.80 15.39
CA SER A 38 1.03 -23.25 15.11
C SER A 38 2.41 -23.84 15.42
N LEU A 39 2.44 -25.14 15.72
CA LEU A 39 3.66 -25.92 15.87
C LEU A 39 4.06 -26.47 14.50
N GLN A 40 5.26 -26.11 14.04
CA GLN A 40 5.75 -26.47 12.70
C GLN A 40 7.11 -27.17 12.79
N ASP A 41 7.38 -28.07 11.85
CA ASP A 41 8.73 -28.58 11.63
C ASP A 41 9.61 -27.53 10.89
N ALA A 42 10.91 -27.82 10.81
CA ALA A 42 11.87 -26.92 10.18
C ALA A 42 11.59 -26.67 8.69
N THR A 43 11.04 -27.67 7.98
CA THR A 43 10.74 -27.60 6.55
C THR A 43 9.58 -26.64 6.30
N ASN A 44 8.48 -26.82 7.03
CA ASN A 44 7.30 -25.98 6.92
C ASN A 44 7.59 -24.56 7.40
N LEU A 45 8.32 -24.40 8.51
CA LEU A 45 8.75 -23.08 8.98
C LEU A 45 9.55 -22.32 7.90
N ALA A 46 10.50 -22.98 7.24
CA ALA A 46 11.25 -22.37 6.15
C ALA A 46 10.35 -22.03 4.94
N ALA A 47 9.36 -22.86 4.65
CA ALA A 47 8.38 -22.59 3.60
C ALA A 47 7.53 -21.33 3.90
N PHE A 48 7.07 -21.15 5.14
CA PHE A 48 6.37 -19.93 5.57
C PHE A 48 7.23 -18.68 5.39
N LEU A 49 8.47 -18.70 5.87
CA LEU A 49 9.39 -17.57 5.70
C LEU A 49 9.68 -17.26 4.23
N LYS A 50 9.78 -18.29 3.38
CA LYS A 50 9.95 -18.13 1.93
C LYS A 50 8.71 -17.52 1.27
N ALA A 51 7.51 -17.89 1.70
CA ALA A 51 6.26 -17.31 1.20
C ALA A 51 6.16 -15.82 1.55
N ILE A 52 6.47 -15.47 2.81
CA ILE A 52 6.53 -14.07 3.25
C ILE A 52 7.56 -13.28 2.41
N ALA A 53 8.77 -13.82 2.23
CA ALA A 53 9.81 -13.17 1.42
C ALA A 53 9.40 -12.98 -0.05
N LYS A 54 8.66 -13.93 -0.64
CA LYS A 54 8.10 -13.79 -2.00
C LYS A 54 7.03 -12.70 -2.05
N GLY A 55 6.13 -12.66 -1.08
CA GLY A 55 5.09 -11.64 -1.00
C GLY A 55 5.66 -10.23 -0.86
N ILE A 56 6.69 -10.05 -0.04
CA ILE A 56 7.42 -8.77 0.08
C ILE A 56 8.00 -8.35 -1.28
N LYS A 57 8.65 -9.26 -2.00
CA LYS A 57 9.21 -8.98 -3.34
C LYS A 57 8.14 -8.66 -4.38
N LYS A 58 6.95 -9.26 -4.27
CA LYS A 58 5.80 -9.01 -5.15
C LYS A 58 5.14 -7.65 -4.84
N GLY A 59 5.27 -7.14 -3.61
CA GLY A 59 4.56 -5.94 -3.14
C GLY A 59 3.17 -6.23 -2.59
N GLU A 60 2.81 -7.50 -2.40
CA GLU A 60 1.50 -7.93 -1.87
C GLU A 60 1.65 -9.25 -1.13
N ILE A 61 1.06 -9.33 0.07
CA ILE A 61 0.99 -10.55 0.87
C ILE A 61 -0.45 -10.73 1.33
N THR A 62 -1.01 -11.91 1.08
CA THR A 62 -2.32 -12.32 1.60
C THR A 62 -2.10 -13.35 2.71
N PHE A 63 -2.65 -13.05 3.88
CA PHE A 63 -2.77 -13.97 5.01
C PHE A 63 -4.20 -14.47 5.05
N THR A 64 -4.38 -15.78 5.16
CA THR A 64 -5.68 -16.43 5.23
C THR A 64 -5.59 -17.56 6.24
N ASP A 65 -6.57 -17.65 7.14
CA ASP A 65 -6.87 -18.82 7.95
C ASP A 65 -8.35 -19.20 7.76
N ASP A 66 -8.89 -20.03 8.64
CA ASP A 66 -10.27 -20.53 8.53
C ASP A 66 -11.33 -19.43 8.69
N ASP A 67 -11.00 -18.31 9.36
CA ASP A 67 -11.97 -17.30 9.78
C ASP A 67 -11.72 -15.90 9.17
N GLU A 68 -10.46 -15.59 8.82
CA GLU A 68 -10.05 -14.26 8.37
C GLU A 68 -9.15 -14.30 7.12
N THR A 69 -9.26 -13.25 6.30
CA THR A 69 -8.28 -12.94 5.26
C THR A 69 -7.84 -11.49 5.40
N LEU A 70 -6.52 -11.27 5.43
CA LEU A 70 -5.88 -9.96 5.47
C LEU A 70 -4.91 -9.81 4.30
N VAL A 71 -5.08 -8.77 3.50
CA VAL A 71 -4.14 -8.40 2.43
C VAL A 71 -3.34 -7.18 2.86
N ILE A 72 -2.01 -7.25 2.74
CA ILE A 72 -1.11 -6.12 3.00
C ILE A 72 -0.22 -5.84 1.80
N HIS A 73 0.18 -4.58 1.68
CA HIS A 73 1.03 -4.08 0.59
C HIS A 73 2.34 -3.53 1.17
N PRO A 74 3.43 -4.31 1.15
CA PRO A 74 4.75 -3.84 1.54
C PRO A 74 5.25 -2.71 0.63
N ALA A 75 5.68 -1.60 1.23
CA ALA A 75 6.32 -0.51 0.49
C ALA A 75 7.77 -0.86 0.10
N GLU A 76 8.35 -0.11 -0.83
CA GLU A 76 9.74 -0.31 -1.31
C GLU A 76 10.77 -0.19 -0.18
N LEU A 77 10.48 0.63 0.84
CA LEU A 77 11.35 0.85 1.98
C LEU A 77 10.68 0.37 3.27
N ALA A 78 11.38 -0.51 3.99
CA ALA A 78 10.95 -1.02 5.28
C ALA A 78 12.08 -0.93 6.31
N ARG A 79 11.70 -0.64 7.55
CA ARG A 79 12.55 -0.86 8.72
C ARG A 79 12.51 -2.34 9.08
N PHE A 80 13.68 -2.96 9.13
CA PHE A 80 13.84 -4.35 9.57
C PHE A 80 14.57 -4.40 10.92
N ARG A 81 14.03 -5.16 11.87
CA ARG A 81 14.64 -5.43 13.17
C ARG A 81 14.63 -6.92 13.46
N VAL A 82 15.78 -7.44 13.85
CA VAL A 82 15.94 -8.81 14.35
C VAL A 82 16.25 -8.76 15.84
N LYS A 83 15.58 -9.58 16.64
CA LYS A 83 15.90 -9.80 18.05
C LYS A 83 15.99 -11.31 18.30
N VAL A 84 17.05 -11.73 18.99
CA VAL A 84 17.26 -13.12 19.39
C VAL A 84 17.38 -13.18 20.91
N GLU A 85 16.66 -14.10 21.53
CA GLU A 85 16.77 -14.43 22.95
C GLU A 85 17.10 -15.91 23.10
N LYS A 86 18.09 -16.24 23.93
CA LYS A 86 18.47 -17.61 24.24
C LYS A 86 18.46 -17.80 25.75
N ARG A 87 17.75 -18.83 26.23
CA ARG A 87 17.65 -19.22 27.63
C ARG A 87 17.89 -20.73 27.76
N PRO A 88 18.15 -21.26 28.96
CA PRO A 88 18.16 -22.71 29.17
C PRO A 88 16.83 -23.33 28.71
N GLY A 89 16.87 -24.25 27.76
CA GLY A 89 15.68 -24.94 27.24
C GLY A 89 14.86 -24.19 26.20
N SER A 90 15.18 -22.94 25.85
CA SER A 90 14.41 -22.22 24.82
C SER A 90 15.23 -21.20 24.03
N GLN A 91 14.83 -21.01 22.77
CA GLN A 91 15.39 -20.02 21.87
C GLN A 91 14.23 -19.31 21.16
N THR A 92 14.33 -17.99 21.02
CA THR A 92 13.29 -17.19 20.39
C THR A 92 13.93 -16.24 19.39
N LEU A 93 13.51 -16.34 18.14
CA LEU A 93 13.82 -15.39 17.07
C LEU A 93 12.59 -14.53 16.81
N ARG A 94 12.72 -13.21 16.93
CA ARG A 94 11.68 -12.24 16.58
C ARG A 94 12.13 -11.43 15.39
N LEU A 95 11.37 -11.51 14.31
CA LEU A 95 11.55 -10.70 13.11
C LEU A 95 10.45 -9.64 13.10
N LYS A 96 10.83 -8.35 13.07
CA LYS A 96 9.88 -7.25 12.92
C LYS A 96 10.23 -6.47 11.66
N ILE A 97 9.27 -6.38 10.76
CA ILE A 97 9.34 -5.57 9.55
C ILE A 97 8.25 -4.50 9.68
N THR A 98 8.58 -3.25 9.40
CA THR A 98 7.64 -2.13 9.45
C THR A 98 7.91 -1.21 8.29
N TRP A 99 6.90 -0.99 7.45
CA TRP A 99 6.93 0.01 6.38
C TRP A 99 5.85 1.05 6.66
N LYS A 100 5.98 2.21 6.02
CA LYS A 100 4.89 3.18 5.98
C LYS A 100 3.89 2.69 4.93
N GLY A 101 2.63 2.60 5.32
CA GLY A 101 1.55 2.36 4.37
C GLY A 101 1.37 3.58 3.48
N ASP A 102 0.78 3.33 2.33
CA ASP A 102 0.54 4.36 1.33
C ASP A 102 -0.78 5.12 1.55
N ASP A 103 -1.53 4.75 2.60
CA ASP A 103 -2.76 5.40 3.06
C ASP A 103 -2.55 6.88 3.51
N GLU A 104 -1.33 7.41 3.45
CA GLU A 104 -1.02 8.86 3.58
C GLU A 104 -0.82 9.58 2.24
N ARG A 105 -0.90 8.89 1.10
CA ARG A 105 -0.99 9.53 -0.24
C ARG A 105 -2.44 9.81 -0.61
N ASP A 106 -3.19 10.41 0.32
CA ASP A 106 -4.56 10.84 0.07
C ASP A 106 -4.74 12.32 0.42
N LEU A 107 -4.87 13.10 -0.66
CA LEU A 107 -5.63 14.35 -0.77
C LEU A 107 -4.94 15.67 -0.36
N ASP A 108 -3.90 16.11 -1.10
CA ASP A 108 -3.71 17.56 -1.27
C ASP A 108 -3.01 17.98 -2.57
N GLU A 109 -3.45 17.45 -3.71
CA GLU A 109 -3.24 18.15 -4.99
C GLU A 109 -4.55 18.75 -5.45
N SER A 110 -5.05 19.75 -4.72
CA SER A 110 -5.97 20.72 -5.31
C SER A 110 -5.14 21.71 -6.14
N PRO A 111 -5.21 21.70 -7.50
CA PRO A 111 -4.51 22.69 -8.28
C PRO A 111 -5.07 24.08 -7.98
N LEU A 112 -4.18 24.99 -7.59
CA LEU A 112 -4.50 26.40 -7.40
C LEU A 112 -4.90 27.01 -8.74
N PHE A 113 -6.11 27.56 -8.82
CA PHE A 113 -6.49 28.45 -9.91
C PHE A 113 -6.38 29.89 -9.40
N ILE A 114 -5.55 30.68 -10.09
CA ILE A 114 -5.45 32.12 -9.89
C ILE A 114 -6.22 32.76 -11.04
N ASP A 115 -7.30 33.46 -10.71
CA ASP A 115 -7.93 34.40 -11.64
C ASP A 115 -7.32 35.79 -11.47
N SER A 116 -7.17 36.49 -12.59
CA SER A 116 -6.72 37.88 -12.70
C SER A 116 -7.87 38.86 -12.51
#